data_AF-A0A379W9Y6-F1
#
_entry.id   AF-A0A379W9Y6-F1
#
_cell.length_a   1.000
_cell.length_b   1.000
_cell.length_c   1.000
_cell.angle_alpha   90.00
_cell.angle_beta   90.00
_cell.angle_gamma   90.00
#
_symmetry.space_group_name_H-M   'P 1'
#
loop_
_entity.id
_entity.type
_entity.pdbx_description
1 polymer ?
#
loop_
_entity_poly.entity_id
_entity_poly.type
_entity_poly.pdbx_seq_one_letter_code
_entity_poly.pdbx_strand_id
1 'polypeptide(L)'
;MREIPPNGFPEKALNFLTPHQKWGIHSTYSENLLMLTLSRGGPIVWISEADARELGIEDNDWIEAFNANGALTARAVVSQRVPPGMTMMYHAQERIMNIPGSEVTGMRGGIHNSVTRVCPKPTHMIGGYAQLAYGFNYYGTVGSNRDEFIMIRKMKNINWLDDEGRDQVQEAKK
;
A
#
# COMPACT_ATOMS: atom_id res chain seq x y z
N MET A 1 -18.41 11.15 -3.16
CA MET A 1 -17.30 10.26 -3.57
C MET A 1 -17.40 10.11 -5.07
N ARG A 2 -16.31 10.31 -5.83
CA ARG A 2 -16.30 9.84 -7.23
C ARG A 2 -16.42 8.33 -7.19
N GLU A 3 -17.39 7.78 -7.91
CA GLU A 3 -17.52 6.34 -8.08
C GLU A 3 -16.25 5.82 -8.74
N ILE A 4 -15.60 4.83 -8.12
CA ILE A 4 -14.41 4.20 -8.68
C ILE A 4 -14.92 3.14 -9.64
N PRO A 5 -14.68 3.27 -10.95
CA PRO A 5 -15.19 2.31 -11.90
C PRO A 5 -14.55 0.92 -11.66
N PRO A 6 -15.33 -0.16 -11.76
CA PRO A 6 -14.78 -1.50 -11.72
C PRO A 6 -13.84 -1.71 -12.91
N ASN A 7 -12.68 -2.35 -12.68
CA ASN A 7 -11.74 -2.69 -13.75
C ASN A 7 -11.97 -4.10 -14.33
N GLY A 8 -12.98 -4.82 -13.84
CA GLY A 8 -13.35 -6.18 -14.25
C GLY A 8 -12.78 -7.29 -13.36
N PHE A 9 -11.89 -6.96 -12.41
CA PHE A 9 -11.45 -7.89 -11.36
C PHE A 9 -12.25 -7.71 -10.06
N PRO A 10 -12.42 -8.77 -9.26
CA PRO A 10 -13.05 -8.66 -7.94
C PRO A 10 -12.23 -7.76 -7.01
N GLU A 11 -12.91 -7.16 -6.04
CA GLU A 11 -12.32 -6.27 -5.03
C GLU A 11 -12.69 -6.77 -3.63
N LYS A 12 -11.76 -6.68 -2.68
CA LYS A 12 -12.01 -7.09 -1.29
C LYS A 12 -11.44 -6.08 -0.30
N ALA A 13 -12.17 -5.84 0.79
CA ALA A 13 -11.69 -5.03 1.89
C ALA A 13 -10.75 -5.86 2.78
N LEU A 14 -9.53 -5.38 3.03
CA LEU A 14 -8.56 -6.00 3.94
C LEU A 14 -7.97 -4.96 4.90
N ASN A 15 -7.63 -5.40 6.12
CA ASN A 15 -6.89 -4.55 7.06
C ASN A 15 -5.48 -4.24 6.51
N PHE A 16 -5.09 -2.98 6.52
CA PHE A 16 -3.86 -2.48 5.91
C PHE A 16 -2.77 -2.26 6.96
N LEU A 17 -1.83 -3.20 7.05
CA LEU A 17 -0.70 -3.10 7.96
C LEU A 17 0.57 -2.61 7.26
N THR A 18 1.33 -1.79 7.98
CA THR A 18 2.58 -1.19 7.49
C THR A 18 3.77 -1.46 8.43
N PRO A 19 4.11 -2.73 8.69
CA PRO A 19 5.31 -3.07 9.48
C PRO A 19 6.58 -2.57 8.77
N HIS A 20 7.68 -2.38 9.49
CA HIS A 20 8.92 -1.87 8.88
C HIS A 20 9.58 -2.90 7.96
N GLN A 21 10.09 -2.43 6.82
CA GLN A 21 10.66 -3.30 5.80
C GLN A 21 12.02 -3.90 6.19
N LYS A 22 12.33 -5.06 5.60
CA LYS A 22 13.65 -5.71 5.73
C LYS A 22 14.72 -5.08 4.81
N TRP A 23 14.29 -4.44 3.72
CA TRP A 23 15.12 -4.06 2.58
C TRP A 23 15.40 -2.55 2.51
N GLY A 24 15.44 -1.89 3.67
CA GLY A 24 15.65 -0.47 3.78
C GLY A 24 15.35 0.03 5.19
N ILE A 25 15.69 1.29 5.44
CA ILE A 25 15.36 1.99 6.69
C ILE A 25 14.43 3.14 6.32
N HIS A 26 13.13 2.95 6.53
CA HIS A 26 12.10 3.79 5.91
C HIS A 26 12.30 3.80 4.38
N SER A 27 12.27 4.96 3.72
CA SER A 27 12.60 5.08 2.29
C SER A 27 14.10 5.13 2.03
N THR A 28 14.94 5.37 3.04
CA THR A 28 16.39 5.31 2.86
C THR A 28 16.80 3.89 2.48
N TYR A 29 17.55 3.78 1.37
CA TYR A 29 17.94 2.53 0.71
C TYR A 29 16.84 1.80 -0.05
N SER A 30 15.62 2.34 -0.15
CA SER A 30 14.54 1.71 -0.92
C SER A 30 14.86 1.60 -2.42
N GLU A 31 15.60 2.57 -2.94
CA GLU A 31 16.11 2.64 -4.31
C GLU A 31 17.51 2.04 -4.46
N ASN A 32 18.14 1.60 -3.37
CA ASN A 32 19.47 1.00 -3.43
C ASN A 32 19.41 -0.31 -4.22
N LEU A 33 20.23 -0.42 -5.26
CA LEU A 33 20.21 -1.56 -6.17
C LEU A 33 20.43 -2.91 -5.45
N LEU A 34 21.28 -2.98 -4.42
CA LEU A 34 21.49 -4.22 -3.66
C LEU A 34 20.21 -4.62 -2.92
N MET A 35 19.52 -3.66 -2.30
CA MET A 35 18.27 -3.92 -1.59
C MET A 35 17.14 -4.29 -2.55
N LEU A 36 17.05 -3.63 -3.70
CA LEU A 36 16.11 -3.98 -4.76
C LEU A 36 16.36 -5.40 -5.29
N THR A 37 17.63 -5.77 -5.48
CA THR A 37 18.04 -7.10 -5.98
C THR A 37 17.76 -8.21 -4.96
N LEU A 38 18.00 -7.97 -3.66
CA LEU A 38 17.72 -8.94 -2.59
C LEU A 38 16.23 -9.02 -2.23
N SER A 39 15.43 -8.03 -2.62
CA SER A 39 13.99 -8.00 -2.40
C SER A 39 13.24 -8.55 -3.62
N ARG A 40 12.28 -7.80 -4.14
CA ARG A 40 11.55 -8.11 -5.37
C ARG A 40 11.60 -6.94 -6.35
N GLY A 41 12.61 -6.06 -6.28
CA GLY A 41 12.87 -5.05 -7.32
C GLY A 41 11.86 -3.91 -7.41
N GLY A 42 11.19 -3.55 -6.31
CA GLY A 42 10.26 -2.41 -6.25
C GLY A 42 9.14 -2.60 -5.22
N PRO A 43 8.13 -1.72 -5.23
CA PRO A 43 7.01 -1.77 -4.31
C PRO A 43 6.22 -3.08 -4.35
N ILE A 44 6.08 -3.69 -3.18
CA ILE A 44 5.37 -4.95 -2.98
C ILE A 44 4.42 -4.91 -1.79
N VAL A 45 3.34 -5.67 -1.89
CA VAL A 45 2.29 -5.84 -0.88
C VAL A 45 2.09 -7.33 -0.63
N TRP A 46 2.12 -7.74 0.63
CA TRP A 46 1.97 -9.13 1.03
C TRP A 46 0.51 -9.47 1.33
N ILE A 47 0.01 -10.54 0.74
CA ILE A 47 -1.37 -11.00 0.85
C ILE A 47 -1.41 -12.50 1.17
N SER A 48 -2.46 -12.93 1.88
CA SER A 48 -2.68 -14.35 2.17
C SER A 48 -2.96 -15.14 0.90
N GLU A 49 -2.63 -16.43 0.90
CA GLU A 49 -2.99 -17.33 -0.21
C GLU A 49 -4.50 -17.45 -0.43
N ALA A 50 -5.29 -17.34 0.64
CA ALA A 50 -6.75 -17.42 0.57
C ALA A 50 -7.33 -16.17 -0.11
N ASP A 51 -6.94 -14.98 0.35
CA ASP A 51 -7.42 -13.72 -0.23
C ASP A 51 -6.93 -13.53 -1.67
N ALA A 52 -5.68 -13.90 -1.95
CA ALA A 52 -5.14 -13.85 -3.30
C ALA A 52 -5.92 -14.76 -4.27
N ARG A 53 -6.23 -16.00 -3.85
CA ARG A 53 -7.03 -16.94 -4.64
C ARG A 53 -8.44 -16.45 -4.89
N GLU A 54 -9.10 -15.89 -3.88
CA GLU A 54 -10.43 -15.30 -4.01
C GLU A 54 -10.45 -14.14 -5.01
N LEU A 55 -9.37 -13.35 -5.05
CA LEU A 55 -9.24 -12.20 -5.93
C LEU A 55 -8.64 -12.53 -7.32
N GLY A 56 -8.25 -13.78 -7.56
CA GLY A 56 -7.56 -14.18 -8.80
C GLY A 56 -6.18 -13.52 -8.98
N ILE A 57 -5.51 -13.21 -7.87
CA ILE A 57 -4.16 -12.61 -7.83
C ILE A 57 -3.12 -13.74 -7.71
N GLU A 58 -2.18 -13.79 -8.65
CA GLU A 58 -1.02 -14.67 -8.58
C GLU A 58 0.16 -13.98 -7.91
N ASP A 59 1.15 -14.76 -7.48
CA ASP A 59 2.37 -14.19 -6.93
C ASP A 59 3.04 -13.29 -7.99
N ASN A 60 3.44 -12.09 -7.55
CA ASN A 60 4.05 -11.06 -8.38
C ASN A 60 3.14 -10.34 -9.40
N ASP A 61 1.83 -10.62 -9.43
CA ASP A 61 0.87 -9.83 -10.21
C ASP A 61 0.84 -8.36 -9.74
N TRP A 62 0.59 -7.44 -10.67
CA TRP A 62 0.27 -6.06 -10.36
C TRP A 62 -1.11 -5.96 -9.69
N ILE A 63 -1.14 -5.25 -8.57
CA ILE A 63 -2.34 -4.98 -7.80
C ILE A 63 -2.48 -3.49 -7.54
N GLU A 64 -3.71 -3.08 -7.30
CA GLU A 64 -4.05 -1.73 -6.86
C GLU A 64 -4.77 -1.82 -5.52
N ALA A 65 -4.37 -0.93 -4.61
CA ALA A 65 -4.95 -0.80 -3.28
C ALA A 65 -5.40 0.64 -3.07
N PHE A 66 -6.63 0.84 -2.62
CA PHE A 66 -7.24 2.16 -2.55
C PHE A 66 -8.32 2.28 -1.48
N ASN A 67 -8.63 3.50 -1.09
CA ASN A 67 -9.80 3.86 -0.28
C ASN A 67 -10.16 5.33 -0.52
N ALA A 68 -10.93 5.92 0.40
CA ALA A 68 -11.34 7.32 0.32
C ALA A 68 -10.17 8.33 0.28
N ASN A 69 -8.99 7.95 0.78
CA ASN A 69 -7.84 8.84 0.92
C ASN A 69 -7.00 8.91 -0.37
N GLY A 70 -6.96 7.82 -1.14
CA GLY A 70 -6.14 7.72 -2.36
C GLY A 70 -5.94 6.27 -2.82
N ALA A 71 -4.93 6.06 -3.66
CA ALA A 71 -4.59 4.76 -4.23
C ALA A 71 -3.08 4.55 -4.33
N LEU A 72 -2.66 3.29 -4.33
CA LEU A 72 -1.29 2.85 -4.58
C LEU A 72 -1.28 1.65 -5.53
N THR A 73 -0.18 1.48 -6.26
CA THR A 73 0.06 0.32 -7.13
C THR A 73 1.34 -0.38 -6.69
N ALA A 74 1.34 -1.70 -6.72
CA ALA A 74 2.46 -2.54 -6.28
C ALA A 74 2.31 -3.94 -6.86
N ARG A 75 3.32 -4.80 -6.68
CA ARG A 75 3.19 -6.24 -6.96
C ARG A 75 2.83 -7.04 -5.72
N ALA A 76 2.09 -8.13 -5.91
CA ALA A 76 1.73 -9.03 -4.82
C ALA A 76 2.90 -9.92 -4.38
N VAL A 77 3.00 -10.15 -3.08
CA VAL A 77 3.69 -11.31 -2.50
C VAL A 77 2.65 -12.21 -1.85
N VAL A 78 2.36 -13.32 -2.51
CA VAL A 78 1.39 -14.29 -2.01
C VAL A 78 2.10 -15.24 -1.05
N SER A 79 1.62 -15.36 0.19
CA SER A 79 2.30 -16.16 1.21
C SER A 79 1.36 -16.70 2.29
N GLN A 80 1.45 -17.99 2.58
CA GLN A 80 0.77 -18.68 3.69
C GLN A 80 0.93 -17.99 5.05
N ARG A 81 2.07 -17.31 5.29
CA ARG A 81 2.37 -16.69 6.60
C ARG A 81 1.47 -15.49 6.91
N VAL A 82 0.80 -14.92 5.90
CA VAL A 82 -0.12 -13.80 6.07
C VAL A 82 -1.50 -14.38 6.40
N PRO A 83 -2.08 -14.07 7.57
CA PRO A 83 -3.43 -14.49 7.90
C PRO A 83 -4.47 -13.88 6.94
N PRO A 84 -5.53 -14.61 6.56
CA PRO A 84 -6.62 -14.05 5.77
C PRO A 84 -7.29 -12.85 6.44
N GLY A 85 -7.75 -11.88 5.64
CA GLY A 85 -8.40 -10.66 6.12
C GLY A 85 -7.45 -9.49 6.41
N MET A 86 -6.15 -9.68 6.27
CA MET A 86 -5.15 -8.61 6.36
C MET A 86 -4.16 -8.64 5.19
N THR A 87 -3.53 -7.49 4.98
CA THR A 87 -2.43 -7.32 4.04
C THR A 87 -1.29 -6.54 4.70
N MET A 88 -0.07 -6.72 4.21
CA MET A 88 1.09 -5.98 4.69
C MET A 88 1.82 -5.31 3.53
N MET A 89 1.79 -3.99 3.47
CA MET A 89 2.75 -3.22 2.68
C MET A 89 3.85 -2.76 3.62
N TYR A 90 5.02 -3.41 3.54
CA TYR A 90 6.14 -2.99 4.39
C TYR A 90 6.46 -1.51 4.18
N HIS A 91 6.67 -0.80 5.29
CA HIS A 91 6.68 0.66 5.37
C HIS A 91 7.76 1.29 4.49
N ALA A 92 7.32 2.30 3.73
CA ALA A 92 8.14 3.24 2.97
C ALA A 92 9.03 2.64 1.86
N GLN A 93 8.41 2.08 0.82
CA GLN A 93 9.10 1.62 -0.40
C GLN A 93 9.28 2.72 -1.49
N GLU A 94 9.08 3.99 -1.11
CA GLU A 94 9.17 5.23 -1.92
C GLU A 94 8.34 5.26 -3.23
N ARG A 95 8.21 6.43 -3.86
CA ARG A 95 7.43 6.65 -5.10
C ARG A 95 8.28 6.86 -6.35
N ILE A 96 9.48 6.27 -6.41
CA ILE A 96 10.47 6.58 -7.47
C ILE A 96 10.91 5.38 -8.31
N MET A 97 10.68 4.14 -7.86
CA MET A 97 11.16 2.94 -8.56
C MET A 97 10.03 1.97 -8.86
N ASN A 98 9.88 1.56 -10.13
CA ASN A 98 9.02 0.45 -10.56
C ASN A 98 7.55 0.58 -10.11
N ILE A 99 6.91 1.69 -10.47
CA ILE A 99 5.51 2.00 -10.13
C ILE A 99 4.76 2.39 -11.39
N PRO A 100 3.75 1.63 -11.85
CA PRO A 100 2.91 2.02 -12.96
C PRO A 100 1.88 3.10 -12.55
N GLY A 101 1.15 3.63 -13.53
CA GLY A 101 -0.03 4.44 -13.31
C GLY A 101 -1.13 3.69 -12.56
N SER A 102 -1.94 4.43 -11.81
CA SER A 102 -3.10 3.92 -11.08
C SER A 102 -4.35 4.01 -11.95
N GLU A 103 -5.11 2.91 -12.03
CA GLU A 103 -6.40 2.86 -12.73
C GLU A 103 -7.48 3.67 -11.98
N VAL A 104 -7.35 3.82 -10.64
CA VAL A 104 -8.26 4.62 -9.80
C VAL A 104 -8.07 6.13 -10.02
N THR A 105 -6.82 6.60 -10.03
CA THR A 105 -6.53 8.04 -10.01
C THR A 105 -6.19 8.62 -11.37
N GLY A 106 -5.79 7.79 -12.34
CA GLY A 106 -5.23 8.24 -13.62
C GLY A 106 -3.86 8.92 -13.50
N MET A 107 -3.22 8.86 -12.32
CA MET A 107 -1.89 9.42 -12.06
C MET A 107 -0.91 8.28 -11.78
N ARG A 108 0.40 8.58 -11.66
CA ARG A 108 1.38 7.62 -11.13
C ARG A 108 0.87 7.00 -9.83
N GLY A 109 1.00 5.69 -9.66
CA GLY A 109 0.63 5.01 -8.42
C GLY A 109 1.19 5.68 -7.17
N GLY A 110 0.40 5.71 -6.11
CA GLY A 110 0.78 6.27 -4.82
C GLY A 110 1.66 5.33 -3.99
N ILE A 111 1.74 5.63 -2.69
CA ILE A 111 2.52 4.91 -1.68
C ILE A 111 1.62 4.39 -0.57
N HIS A 112 2.15 3.61 0.37
CA HIS A 112 1.41 3.14 1.55
C HIS A 112 0.66 4.26 2.31
N ASN A 113 1.22 5.47 2.43
CA ASN A 113 0.53 6.58 3.10
C ASN A 113 -0.53 7.27 2.24
N SER A 114 -0.60 6.99 0.93
CA SER A 114 -1.67 7.52 0.04
C SER A 114 -3.05 6.99 0.41
N VAL A 115 -3.13 5.86 1.12
CA VAL A 115 -4.38 5.28 1.62
C VAL A 115 -4.61 5.55 3.11
N THR A 116 -3.79 6.39 3.75
CA THR A 116 -3.94 6.71 5.18
C THR A 116 -4.36 8.16 5.38
N ARG A 117 -4.97 8.46 6.53
CA ARG A 117 -5.28 9.83 6.96
C ARG A 117 -5.06 10.00 8.46
N VAL A 118 -4.54 11.17 8.85
CA VAL A 118 -4.37 11.50 10.28
C VAL A 118 -5.74 11.56 10.96
N CYS A 119 -5.86 10.84 12.09
CA CYS A 119 -7.03 10.84 12.95
C CYS A 119 -6.57 11.00 14.41
N PRO A 120 -6.56 12.22 14.97
CA PRO A 120 -6.03 12.44 16.30
C PRO A 120 -7.00 11.92 17.37
N LYS A 121 -6.45 11.49 18.52
CA LYS A 121 -7.22 11.02 19.67
C LYS A 121 -7.24 12.11 20.76
N PRO A 122 -8.42 12.59 21.22
CA PRO A 122 -8.50 13.65 22.23
C PRO A 122 -7.73 13.39 23.53
N THR A 123 -7.59 12.13 23.94
CA THR A 123 -6.79 11.77 25.13
C THR A 123 -5.31 12.15 24.99
N HIS A 124 -4.79 12.31 23.77
CA HIS A 124 -3.41 12.76 23.50
C HIS A 124 -3.27 14.30 23.41
N MET A 125 -4.35 15.05 23.68
CA MET A 125 -4.35 16.52 23.70
C MET A 125 -4.48 17.09 25.13
N ILE A 126 -4.56 16.23 26.14
CA ILE A 126 -4.59 16.65 27.55
C ILE A 126 -3.30 17.44 27.85
N GLY A 127 -3.44 18.55 28.57
CA GLY A 127 -2.32 19.39 28.99
C GLY A 127 -2.58 19.98 30.37
N GLY A 128 -1.54 20.55 30.99
CA GLY A 128 -1.65 21.23 32.28
C GLY A 128 -2.00 20.31 33.47
N TYR A 129 -1.78 19.00 33.34
CA TYR A 129 -2.16 18.02 34.36
C TYR A 129 -1.00 17.10 34.77
N ALA A 130 -0.01 17.67 35.48
CA ALA A 130 1.17 16.97 35.98
C ALA A 130 1.89 16.15 34.89
N GLN A 131 1.82 14.81 34.92
CA GLN A 131 2.41 13.93 33.90
C GLN A 131 1.74 14.08 32.52
N LEU A 132 0.52 14.61 32.45
CA LEU A 132 -0.17 14.95 31.20
C LEU A 132 0.02 16.45 30.93
N ALA A 133 1.27 16.83 30.70
CA ALA A 133 1.66 18.17 30.28
C ALA A 133 2.46 18.08 28.97
N TYR A 134 2.36 19.14 28.16
CA TYR A 134 3.11 19.21 26.92
C TYR A 134 4.62 19.31 27.18
N GLY A 135 5.39 18.64 26.34
CA GLY A 135 6.82 18.81 26.20
C GLY A 135 7.21 18.36 24.80
N PHE A 136 8.22 19.00 24.21
CA PHE A 136 8.62 18.68 22.85
C PHE A 136 9.03 17.19 22.74
N ASN A 137 8.32 16.43 21.90
CA ASN A 137 8.40 14.96 21.76
C ASN A 137 8.05 14.14 23.02
N TYR A 138 7.53 14.76 24.08
CA TYR A 138 7.07 14.08 25.29
C TYR A 138 5.58 13.71 25.23
N TYR A 139 4.73 14.67 24.83
CA TYR A 139 3.27 14.46 24.78
C TYR A 139 2.64 15.17 23.58
N GLY A 140 1.63 14.55 22.97
CA GLY A 140 0.92 15.09 21.81
C GLY A 140 0.23 14.01 21.00
N THR A 141 -0.57 14.43 20.01
CA THR A 141 -1.24 13.51 19.08
C THR A 141 -0.23 12.68 18.29
N VAL A 142 -0.60 11.43 17.97
CA VAL A 142 0.26 10.47 17.27
C VAL A 142 -0.31 10.13 15.89
N GLY A 143 0.56 9.75 14.95
CA GLY A 143 0.19 9.29 13.61
C GLY A 143 -0.19 7.81 13.55
N SER A 144 -1.20 7.39 14.33
CA SER A 144 -1.72 6.01 14.27
C SER A 144 -2.25 5.67 12.88
N ASN A 145 -2.02 4.43 12.42
CA ASN A 145 -2.33 4.04 11.04
C ASN A 145 -2.74 2.57 10.84
N ARG A 146 -2.80 1.74 11.89
CA ARG A 146 -3.01 0.28 11.74
C ARG A 146 -4.47 -0.16 11.72
N ASP A 147 -5.37 0.75 12.10
CA ASP A 147 -6.82 0.59 12.00
C ASP A 147 -7.33 0.72 10.56
N GLU A 148 -6.46 1.13 9.62
CA GLU A 148 -6.85 1.42 8.23
C GLU A 148 -7.30 0.16 7.48
N PHE A 149 -8.27 0.35 6.59
CA PHE A 149 -8.73 -0.67 5.66
C PHE A 149 -8.63 -0.13 4.23
N ILE A 150 -8.32 -1.04 3.32
CA ILE A 150 -8.26 -0.75 1.89
C ILE A 150 -9.13 -1.73 1.12
N MET A 151 -9.61 -1.30 -0.05
CA MET A 151 -9.98 -2.20 -1.12
C MET A 151 -8.70 -2.63 -1.85
N ILE A 152 -8.54 -3.92 -2.09
CA ILE A 152 -7.46 -4.47 -2.92
C ILE A 152 -8.07 -5.20 -4.13
N ARG A 153 -7.43 -5.05 -5.29
CA ARG A 153 -7.80 -5.76 -6.53
C ARG A 153 -6.59 -6.00 -7.41
N LYS A 154 -6.69 -6.97 -8.32
CA LYS A 154 -5.74 -7.13 -9.44
C LYS A 154 -5.88 -5.95 -10.40
N MET A 155 -4.75 -5.43 -10.90
CA MET A 155 -4.77 -4.41 -11.95
C MET A 155 -5.09 -5.04 -13.30
N LYS A 156 -5.78 -4.30 -14.18
CA LYS A 156 -6.01 -4.71 -15.56
C LYS A 156 -5.01 -4.06 -16.50
N ASN A 157 -4.95 -2.73 -16.53
CA ASN A 157 -4.05 -1.98 -17.41
C ASN A 157 -2.85 -1.47 -16.62
N ILE A 158 -1.65 -1.79 -17.10
CA ILE A 158 -0.38 -1.40 -16.52
C ILE A 158 0.22 -0.35 -17.45
N ASN A 159 -0.29 0.87 -17.29
CA ASN A 159 0.14 2.02 -18.08
C ASN A 159 1.26 2.75 -17.35
N TRP A 160 2.43 2.89 -17.97
CA TRP A 160 3.59 3.50 -17.33
C TRP A 160 3.56 5.02 -17.37
N LEU A 161 2.68 5.65 -18.17
CA LEU A 161 2.53 7.11 -18.23
C LEU A 161 3.86 7.83 -18.53
N ASP A 162 4.69 7.24 -19.39
CA ASP A 162 6.03 7.72 -19.76
C ASP A 162 6.23 7.84 -21.28
N ASP A 163 5.16 7.65 -22.05
CA ASP A 163 5.14 7.72 -23.52
C ASP A 163 6.09 6.72 -24.23
N GLU A 164 6.56 5.68 -23.55
CA GLU A 164 7.51 4.72 -24.13
C GLU A 164 6.84 3.60 -24.96
N GLY A 165 5.50 3.50 -24.92
CA GLY A 165 4.75 2.49 -25.68
C GLY A 165 4.97 1.06 -25.20
N ARG A 166 5.41 0.88 -23.94
CA ARG A 166 5.68 -0.43 -23.31
C ARG A 166 4.64 -0.82 -22.27
N ASP A 167 3.42 -0.34 -22.39
CA ASP A 167 2.33 -0.66 -21.47
C ASP A 167 1.89 -2.13 -21.59
N GLN A 168 1.33 -2.68 -20.51
CA GLN A 168 0.87 -4.08 -20.47
C GLN A 168 -0.60 -4.19 -20.03
N VAL A 169 -1.20 -5.35 -20.34
CA VAL A 169 -2.52 -5.73 -19.86
C VAL A 169 -2.42 -7.08 -19.14
N GLN A 170 -2.94 -7.14 -17.92
CA GLN A 170 -3.11 -8.38 -17.17
C GLN A 170 -4.47 -8.98 -17.48
N GLU A 171 -4.47 -10.12 -18.16
CA GLU A 171 -5.69 -10.86 -18.45
C GLU A 171 -6.13 -11.73 -17.26
N ALA A 172 -7.44 -11.96 -17.17
CA ALA A 172 -7.97 -12.99 -16.28
C ALA A 172 -7.51 -14.36 -16.79
N LYS A 173 -6.99 -15.21 -15.90
CA LYS A 173 -6.75 -16.61 -16.26
C LYS A 173 -8.09 -17.31 -16.51
N LYS A 174 -8.14 -18.09 -17.59
CA LYS A 174 -9.24 -19.00 -17.89
C LYS A 174 -9.24 -20.19 -16.94
#